data_AF-A0A009HMU8-F1
#
_entry.id   AF-A0A009HMU8-F1
#
_cell.length_a   1.000
_cell.length_b   1.000
_cell.length_c   1.000
_cell.angle_alpha   90.00
_cell.angle_beta   90.00
_cell.angle_gamma   90.00
#
_symmetry.space_group_name_H-M   'P 1'
#
loop_
_entity.id
_entity.type
_entity.pdbx_description
1 polymer ?
#
loop_
_entity_poly.entity_id
_entity_poly.type
_entity_poly.pdbx_seq_one_letter_code
_entity_poly.pdbx_strand_id
1 'polypeptide(L)'
;MKKFCLLLLAFSVNTFANIDNWNGTYHYYSSEELPGGNVATIEFILTLTPKKCEYSIAGFQVDKSYICKVKEKNNELYFFKVQSGEKLGKVIFKKGKYYLYSDEVLDSKDNLFFKDKQ
;
A
#
# COMPACT_ATOMS: atom_id res chain seq x y z
N MET A 1 -36.22 3.54 49.87
CA MET A 1 -35.12 4.46 49.51
C MET A 1 -34.18 3.77 48.53
N LYS A 2 -33.84 4.49 47.46
CA LYS A 2 -32.80 4.27 46.43
C LYS A 2 -32.83 2.93 45.67
N LYS A 3 -33.54 2.96 44.54
CA LYS A 3 -33.46 2.00 43.44
C LYS A 3 -32.04 1.96 42.87
N PHE A 4 -31.53 0.74 42.75
CA PHE A 4 -30.35 0.38 41.97
C PHE A 4 -30.50 0.88 40.52
N CYS A 5 -29.56 1.71 40.07
CA CYS A 5 -29.33 1.97 38.65
C CYS A 5 -27.82 1.93 38.40
N LEU A 6 -27.32 0.71 38.21
CA LEU A 6 -26.13 0.49 37.40
C LEU A 6 -26.48 0.96 35.98
N LEU A 7 -25.99 2.14 35.57
CA LEU A 7 -25.86 2.46 34.16
C LEU A 7 -24.38 2.35 33.79
N LEU A 8 -24.06 1.18 33.27
CA LEU A 8 -22.89 0.92 32.43
C LEU A 8 -22.92 1.89 31.24
N LEU A 9 -22.29 3.06 31.38
CA LEU A 9 -21.80 3.83 30.24
C LEU A 9 -20.48 3.21 29.78
N ALA A 10 -20.56 1.96 29.34
CA ALA A 10 -19.60 1.44 28.38
C ALA A 10 -19.91 2.16 27.07
N PHE A 11 -19.23 3.29 26.85
CA PHE A 11 -19.04 3.80 25.49
C PHE A 11 -18.20 2.77 24.74
N SER A 12 -18.85 1.72 24.25
CA SER A 12 -18.37 0.94 23.13
C SER A 12 -18.33 1.88 21.94
N VAL A 13 -17.21 2.59 21.79
CA VAL A 13 -16.74 2.98 20.46
C VAL A 13 -16.45 1.67 19.73
N ASN A 14 -17.49 1.03 19.21
CA ASN A 14 -17.36 0.16 18.05
C ASN A 14 -16.93 1.09 16.93
N THR A 15 -15.63 1.39 16.87
CA THR A 15 -15.03 2.02 15.69
C THR A 15 -15.40 1.12 14.53
N PHE A 16 -16.15 1.73 13.61
CA PHE A 16 -16.72 1.13 12.42
C PHE A 16 -15.82 0.07 11.82
N ALA A 17 -16.44 -1.07 11.51
CA ALA A 17 -15.85 -2.21 10.83
C ALA A 17 -14.86 -1.76 9.75
N ASN A 18 -13.66 -2.32 9.83
CA ASN A 18 -12.55 -2.15 8.90
C ASN A 18 -12.98 -2.73 7.53
N ILE A 19 -13.67 -1.93 6.72
CA ILE A 19 -14.01 -2.26 5.33
C ILE A 19 -12.70 -2.19 4.55
N ASP A 20 -12.21 -3.35 4.15
CA ASP A 20 -11.00 -3.66 3.38
C ASP A 20 -10.27 -2.45 2.75
N ASN A 21 -9.53 -1.72 3.58
CA ASN A 21 -8.94 -0.41 3.26
C ASN A 21 -7.85 -0.47 2.17
N TRP A 22 -7.37 -1.69 1.91
CA TRP A 22 -6.22 -1.97 1.05
C TRP A 22 -6.60 -2.43 -0.35
N ASN A 23 -7.85 -2.80 -0.62
CA ASN A 23 -8.25 -3.16 -1.97
C ASN A 23 -8.23 -1.94 -2.89
N GLY A 24 -7.64 -2.10 -4.08
CA GLY A 24 -7.51 -1.07 -5.10
C GLY A 24 -6.25 -1.24 -5.92
N THR A 25 -6.11 -0.37 -6.92
CA THR A 25 -4.88 -0.21 -7.69
C THR A 25 -4.18 1.04 -7.21
N TYR A 26 -2.87 0.93 -7.03
CA TYR A 26 -2.03 1.98 -6.50
C TYR A 26 -0.89 2.26 -7.46
N HIS A 27 -0.54 3.53 -7.64
CA HIS A 27 0.44 4.02 -8.60
C HIS A 27 1.48 4.91 -7.93
N TYR A 28 2.76 4.61 -8.12
CA TYR A 28 3.87 5.47 -7.72
C TYR A 28 4.71 5.73 -8.97
N TYR A 29 5.02 7.01 -9.20
CA TYR A 29 5.77 7.46 -10.36
C TYR A 29 7.10 8.02 -9.87
N SER A 30 8.19 7.55 -10.46
CA SER A 30 9.51 8.15 -10.30
C SER A 30 10.13 8.42 -11.66
N SER A 31 11.27 9.10 -11.63
CA SER A 31 12.06 9.39 -12.83
C SER A 31 13.48 8.88 -12.69
N GLU A 32 14.06 8.42 -13.78
CA GLU A 32 15.47 8.07 -13.91
C GLU A 32 16.12 8.93 -14.99
N GLU A 33 17.30 9.49 -14.69
CA GLU A 33 18.10 10.20 -15.69
C GLU A 33 18.84 9.20 -16.59
N LEU A 34 18.70 9.37 -17.89
CA LEU A 34 19.35 8.56 -18.90
C LEU A 34 20.68 9.18 -19.36
N PRO A 35 21.61 8.37 -19.89
CA PRO A 35 22.78 8.88 -20.58
C PRO A 35 22.38 9.88 -21.68
N GLY A 36 22.97 11.08 -21.64
CA GLY A 36 22.62 12.16 -22.56
C GLY A 36 21.60 13.18 -22.03
N GLY A 37 21.18 13.08 -20.75
CA GLY A 37 20.38 14.09 -20.07
C GLY A 37 18.87 14.00 -20.32
N ASN A 38 18.41 12.92 -20.96
CA ASN A 38 16.98 12.62 -21.06
C ASN A 38 16.47 12.05 -19.73
N VAL A 39 15.16 12.14 -19.49
CA VAL A 39 14.53 11.60 -18.29
C VAL A 39 13.48 10.56 -18.68
N ALA A 40 13.59 9.36 -18.11
CA ALA A 40 12.59 8.30 -18.24
C ALA A 40 11.67 8.28 -17.04
N THR A 41 10.39 7.99 -17.25
CA THR A 41 9.44 7.71 -16.17
C THR A 41 9.46 6.22 -15.86
N ILE A 42 9.41 5.89 -14.57
CA ILE A 42 9.20 4.53 -14.05
C ILE A 42 7.92 4.57 -13.22
N GLU A 43 7.02 3.65 -13.49
CA GLU A 43 5.77 3.46 -12.78
C GLU A 43 5.82 2.15 -12.00
N PHE A 44 5.37 2.22 -10.75
CA PHE A 44 5.22 1.10 -9.84
C PHE A 44 3.73 0.94 -9.57
N ILE A 45 3.21 -0.25 -9.80
CA ILE A 45 1.78 -0.54 -9.67
C ILE A 45 1.58 -1.67 -8.67
N LEU A 46 0.71 -1.47 -7.69
CA LEU A 46 0.24 -2.53 -6.80
C LEU A 46 -1.27 -2.68 -7.00
N THR A 47 -1.71 -3.85 -7.46
CA THR A 47 -3.14 -4.18 -7.59
C THR A 47 -3.53 -5.18 -6.50
N LEU A 48 -4.49 -4.79 -5.67
CA LEU A 48 -5.01 -5.59 -4.57
C LEU A 48 -6.52 -5.80 -4.71
N THR A 49 -6.91 -7.07 -4.72
CA THR A 49 -8.29 -7.51 -4.63
C THR A 49 -8.36 -8.70 -3.68
N PRO A 50 -9.56 -9.14 -3.24
CA PRO A 50 -9.69 -10.31 -2.36
C PRO A 50 -9.06 -11.61 -2.91
N LYS A 51 -8.78 -11.69 -4.22
CA LYS A 51 -8.22 -12.88 -4.87
C LYS A 51 -6.86 -12.66 -5.53
N LYS A 52 -6.36 -11.43 -5.58
CA LYS A 52 -5.20 -11.06 -6.39
C LYS A 52 -4.35 -10.02 -5.67
N CYS A 53 -3.05 -10.30 -5.61
CA CYS A 53 -2.01 -9.31 -5.34
C CYS A 53 -1.03 -9.39 -6.51
N GLU A 54 -0.88 -8.29 -7.22
CA GLU A 54 0.12 -8.15 -8.28
C GLU A 54 0.89 -6.85 -8.06
N TYR A 55 2.21 -6.93 -8.08
CA TYR A 55 3.10 -5.79 -8.02
C TYR A 55 3.93 -5.76 -9.30
N SER A 56 3.89 -4.66 -10.03
CA SER A 56 4.63 -4.50 -11.28
C SER A 56 5.39 -3.19 -11.34
N ILE A 57 6.41 -3.18 -12.18
CA ILE A 57 7.29 -2.04 -12.42
C ILE A 57 7.46 -1.93 -13.93
N ALA A 58 7.06 -0.80 -14.48
CA ALA A 58 7.11 -0.51 -15.90
C ALA A 58 7.85 0.80 -16.14
N GLY A 59 8.76 0.83 -17.11
CA GLY A 59 9.53 2.01 -17.44
C GLY A 59 10.48 1.78 -18.62
N PHE A 60 11.40 2.71 -18.84
CA PHE A 60 12.41 2.57 -19.89
C PHE A 60 13.32 1.37 -19.60
N GLN A 61 13.27 0.34 -20.45
CA GLN A 61 14.00 -0.94 -20.31
C GLN A 61 13.69 -1.75 -19.04
N VAL A 62 12.64 -1.39 -18.30
CA VAL A 62 12.18 -2.13 -17.12
C VAL A 62 10.75 -2.59 -17.34
N ASP A 63 10.55 -3.91 -17.31
CA ASP A 63 9.23 -4.53 -17.31
C ASP A 63 9.28 -5.76 -16.39
N LYS A 64 8.74 -5.62 -15.19
CA LYS A 64 8.72 -6.65 -14.15
C LYS A 64 7.31 -6.78 -13.60
N SER A 65 6.83 -8.00 -13.41
CA SER A 65 5.59 -8.27 -12.68
C SER A 65 5.76 -9.44 -11.72
N TYR A 66 5.17 -9.30 -10.54
CA TYR A 66 5.23 -10.25 -9.45
C TYR A 66 3.83 -10.58 -8.94
N ILE A 67 3.48 -11.87 -8.95
CA ILE A 67 2.37 -12.35 -8.15
C ILE A 67 2.82 -12.33 -6.68
N CYS A 68 2.08 -11.60 -5.86
CA CYS A 68 2.43 -11.36 -4.46
C CYS A 68 1.43 -11.98 -3.48
N LYS A 69 1.84 -12.03 -2.21
CA LYS A 69 0.97 -12.25 -1.06
C LYS A 69 1.13 -11.08 -0.09
N VAL A 70 0.05 -10.71 0.59
CA VAL A 70 0.06 -9.58 1.53
C VAL A 70 0.00 -10.04 2.99
N LYS A 71 0.54 -9.21 3.88
CA LYS A 71 0.39 -9.34 5.33
C LYS A 71 0.19 -7.95 5.92
N GLU A 72 -0.93 -7.75 6.59
CA GLU A 72 -1.20 -6.52 7.32
C GLU A 72 -0.66 -6.60 8.75
N LYS A 73 0.00 -5.54 9.21
CA LYS A 73 0.44 -5.36 10.59
C LYS A 73 0.57 -3.87 10.91
N ASN A 74 -0.04 -3.42 12.01
CA ASN A 74 0.10 -2.04 12.51
C ASN A 74 -0.23 -0.94 11.47
N ASN A 75 -1.30 -1.09 10.69
CA ASN A 75 -1.68 -0.19 9.57
C ASN A 75 -0.63 -0.09 8.45
N GLU A 76 0.26 -1.07 8.38
CA GLU A 76 1.18 -1.26 7.25
C GLU A 76 0.80 -2.54 6.52
N LEU A 77 0.83 -2.48 5.19
CA LEU A 77 0.61 -3.62 4.32
C LEU A 77 1.95 -4.06 3.72
N TYR A 78 2.42 -5.22 4.11
CA TYR A 78 3.63 -5.83 3.56
C TYR A 78 3.25 -6.74 2.40
N PHE A 79 4.02 -6.73 1.32
CA PHE A 79 3.79 -7.62 0.18
C PHE A 79 5.08 -8.35 -0.22
N PHE A 80 4.93 -9.62 -0.57
CA PHE A 80 6.03 -10.58 -0.77
C PHE A 80 5.81 -11.36 -2.06
N LYS A 81 6.89 -11.72 -2.77
CA LYS A 81 6.82 -12.65 -3.91
C LYS A 81 6.25 -13.99 -3.44
N VAL A 82 5.29 -14.54 -4.17
CA VAL A 82 4.71 -15.84 -3.80
C VAL A 82 5.74 -16.96 -3.91
N GLN A 83 6.59 -16.96 -4.93
CA GLN A 83 7.51 -18.09 -5.17
C GLN A 83 8.66 -18.16 -4.14
N SER A 84 9.32 -17.03 -3.86
CA SER A 84 10.50 -16.99 -2.99
C SER A 84 10.21 -16.55 -1.55
N GLY A 85 9.08 -15.91 -1.31
CA GLY A 85 8.79 -15.25 -0.03
C GLY A 85 9.59 -13.97 0.22
N GLU A 86 10.39 -13.54 -0.75
CA GLU A 86 11.14 -12.28 -0.73
C GLU A 86 10.19 -11.09 -0.56
N LYS A 87 10.56 -10.15 0.32
CA LYS A 87 9.78 -8.94 0.54
C LYS A 87 9.97 -7.99 -0.63
N LEU A 88 8.88 -7.63 -1.30
CA LEU A 88 8.87 -6.66 -2.40
C LEU A 88 8.78 -5.23 -1.88
N GLY A 89 8.06 -5.03 -0.77
CA GLY A 89 7.90 -3.70 -0.18
C GLY A 89 6.87 -3.67 0.94
N LYS A 90 6.50 -2.44 1.32
CA LYS A 90 5.37 -2.17 2.19
C LYS A 90 4.66 -0.88 1.80
N VAL A 91 3.36 -0.81 2.09
CA VAL A 91 2.56 0.40 2.00
C VAL A 91 2.17 0.85 3.40
N ILE A 92 2.34 2.14 3.70
CA ILE A 92 1.89 2.74 4.97
C ILE A 92 0.70 3.64 4.70
N PHE A 93 -0.38 3.50 5.47
CA PHE A 93 -1.50 4.44 5.45
C PHE A 93 -1.32 5.50 6.55
N LYS A 94 -1.20 6.77 6.15
CA LYS A 94 -1.00 7.89 7.08
C LYS A 94 -1.80 9.11 6.62
N LYS A 95 -2.65 9.64 7.50
CA LYS A 95 -3.46 10.86 7.26
C LYS A 95 -4.26 10.83 5.94
N GLY A 96 -4.89 9.70 5.62
CA GLY A 96 -5.71 9.57 4.40
C GLY A 96 -4.94 9.34 3.11
N LYS A 97 -3.61 9.16 3.17
CA LYS A 97 -2.74 8.91 2.02
C LYS A 97 -1.96 7.60 2.21
N TYR A 98 -1.58 6.99 1.09
CA TYR A 98 -0.78 5.77 1.05
C TYR A 98 0.65 6.09 0.62
N TYR A 99 1.62 5.39 1.17
CA TYR A 99 3.03 5.63 0.92
C TYR A 99 3.77 4.32 0.66
N LEU A 100 4.44 4.21 -0.49
CA LEU A 100 5.16 3.02 -0.92
C LEU A 100 6.61 3.04 -0.41
N TYR A 101 7.07 1.92 0.14
CA TYR A 101 8.47 1.72 0.52
C TYR A 101 8.95 0.38 -0.04
N SER A 102 9.91 0.41 -0.95
CA SER A 102 10.54 -0.74 -1.59
C SER A 102 11.99 -0.40 -1.89
N ASP A 103 12.85 -1.42 -2.02
CA ASP A 103 14.24 -1.24 -2.41
C ASP A 103 14.37 -0.66 -3.83
N GLU A 104 13.33 -0.83 -4.67
CA GLU A 104 13.27 -0.28 -6.03
C GLU A 104 12.71 1.17 -6.05
N VAL A 105 12.27 1.72 -4.90
CA VAL A 105 11.80 3.11 -4.78
C VAL A 105 12.94 3.99 -4.27
N LEU A 106 13.56 4.73 -5.19
CA LEU A 106 14.78 5.51 -4.92
C LEU A 106 14.53 6.92 -4.35
N ASP A 107 13.34 7.50 -4.60
CA ASP A 107 13.05 8.90 -4.25
C ASP A 107 12.33 9.06 -2.92
N SER A 108 13.11 9.05 -1.83
CA SER A 108 12.63 8.99 -0.44
C SER A 108 11.76 10.15 0.06
N LYS A 109 11.59 11.24 -0.69
CA LYS A 109 11.01 12.48 -0.13
C LYS A 109 9.49 12.49 -0.04
N ASP A 110 8.78 11.88 -0.99
CA ASP A 110 7.31 11.92 -0.97
C ASP A 110 6.64 10.54 -0.97
N ASN A 111 7.25 9.50 -1.57
CA ASN A 111 6.78 8.10 -1.61
C ASN A 111 5.27 7.91 -1.87
N LEU A 112 4.60 8.91 -2.44
CA LEU A 112 3.15 9.00 -2.42
C LEU A 112 2.59 7.99 -3.39
N PHE A 113 1.77 7.08 -2.86
CA PHE A 113 1.20 5.98 -3.63
C PHE A 113 -0.27 6.29 -3.92
N PHE A 114 -0.55 6.73 -5.14
CA PHE A 114 -1.87 7.18 -5.54
C PHE A 114 -2.79 5.99 -5.72
N LYS A 115 -3.86 5.93 -4.94
CA LYS A 115 -4.91 4.93 -5.12
C LYS A 115 -5.89 5.42 -6.19
N ASP A 116 -6.22 4.57 -7.15
CA ASP A 116 -7.27 4.84 -8.14
C ASP A 116 -8.59 5.17 -7.43
N LYS A 117 -9.33 6.13 -8.01
CA LYS A 117 -10.69 6.41 -7.58
C LYS A 117 -11.57 5.24 -8.05
N GLN A 118 -12.23 4.57 -7.10
CA GLN A 118 -13.32 3.63 -7.40
C GLN A 118 -14.56 4.35 -7.91
#